data_AF-A0A966C267-F1
#
_entry.id   AF-A0A966C267-F1
#
_cell.length_a   1.000
_cell.length_b   1.000
_cell.length_c   1.000
_cell.angle_alpha   90.00
_cell.angle_beta   90.00
_cell.angle_gamma   90.00
#
_symmetry.space_group_name_H-M   'P 1'
#
loop_
_entity.id
_entity.type
_entity.pdbx_description
1 polymer ?
#
loop_
_entity_poly.entity_id
_entity_poly.type
_entity_poly.pdbx_seq_one_letter_code
_entity_poly.pdbx_strand_id
1 'polypeptide(L)'
;MEHLADNFWNIRGDFKISHVINIGTQMSLVRKPDGTFILLDSYELSDSAQEELMALTYGGSLIKAVLNVHPFHTIHCKFMQEMLPHARLIGTRRHHQQMPDLPWDPALVEDPATQQEFADIFDFSIPAGVDFIPEDESVHVSSVMVRHRESGIVHVDDTLMFMNLPSLIDKLLPGPKLRFHPKLADGLEKRAGAADDYIAWAKSLARDWADTKIVCAAHNGIFRLTGETFAQAIEEALEAVADTLADHRKTYG
;
A
#
# COMPACT_ATOMS: atom_id res chain seq x y z
N MET A 1 9.84 1.48 15.75
CA MET A 1 8.82 2.16 14.93
C MET A 1 9.37 3.52 14.51
N GLU A 2 8.94 4.13 13.40
CA GLU A 2 9.37 5.48 12.98
C GLU A 2 8.19 6.46 13.03
N HIS A 3 8.34 7.55 13.80
CA HIS A 3 7.36 8.63 13.87
C HIS A 3 7.60 9.61 12.71
N LEU A 4 6.69 9.64 11.74
CA LEU A 4 6.87 10.37 10.48
C LEU A 4 6.15 11.72 10.47
N ALA A 5 5.06 11.84 11.22
CA ALA A 5 4.30 13.06 11.46
C ALA A 5 3.52 12.91 12.77
N ASP A 6 3.03 14.00 13.35
CA ASP A 6 2.37 14.05 14.67
C ASP A 6 1.41 12.87 14.93
N ASN A 7 0.60 12.52 13.94
CA ASN A 7 -0.41 11.45 14.03
C ASN A 7 -0.13 10.24 13.11
N PHE A 8 1.10 10.06 12.62
CA PHE A 8 1.45 8.97 11.70
C PHE A 8 2.79 8.31 12.06
N TRP A 9 2.77 6.98 12.22
CA TRP A 9 3.94 6.14 12.40
C TRP A 9 4.00 5.08 11.32
N ASN A 10 5.21 4.75 10.85
CA ASN A 10 5.46 3.59 10.02
C ASN A 10 6.26 2.55 10.81
N ILE A 11 5.87 1.28 10.68
CA ILE A 11 6.57 0.17 11.32
C ILE A 11 7.05 -0.75 10.21
N ARG A 12 8.36 -0.98 10.18
CA ARG A 12 9.02 -1.79 9.16
C ARG A 12 9.29 -3.18 9.67
N GLY A 13 9.10 -4.13 8.77
CA GLY A 13 9.32 -5.55 9.00
C GLY A 13 10.31 -6.16 8.02
N ASP A 14 10.90 -7.27 8.44
CA ASP A 14 11.66 -8.15 7.56
C ASP A 14 10.71 -9.15 6.88
N PHE A 15 10.80 -9.27 5.56
CA PHE A 15 10.17 -10.34 4.80
C PHE A 15 11.19 -10.93 3.82
N LYS A 16 11.60 -12.18 4.04
CA LYS A 16 12.71 -12.80 3.30
C LYS A 16 12.21 -13.82 2.29
N ILE A 17 12.37 -13.54 1.00
CA ILE A 17 12.19 -14.55 -0.05
C ILE A 17 13.35 -15.55 0.01
N SER A 18 13.02 -16.83 0.02
CA SER A 18 13.99 -17.94 0.06
C SER A 18 15.01 -17.83 1.20
N HIS A 19 14.64 -17.16 2.31
CA HIS A 19 15.49 -16.87 3.48
C HIS A 19 16.71 -15.97 3.22
N VAL A 20 16.93 -15.50 2.00
CA VAL A 20 18.17 -14.79 1.60
C VAL A 20 17.91 -13.33 1.26
N ILE A 21 16.82 -13.03 0.55
CA ILE A 21 16.54 -11.68 0.04
C ILE A 21 15.43 -11.07 0.89
N ASN A 22 15.79 -10.14 1.78
CA ASN A 22 14.82 -9.35 2.51
C ASN A 22 14.24 -8.27 1.58
N ILE A 23 12.99 -8.45 1.18
CA ILE A 23 12.25 -7.46 0.38
C ILE A 23 11.49 -6.47 1.29
N GLY A 24 11.48 -6.72 2.61
CA GLY A 24 10.78 -5.92 3.60
C GLY A 24 9.25 -6.03 3.50
N THR A 25 8.61 -5.66 4.59
CA THR A 25 7.16 -5.45 4.70
C THR A 25 6.92 -4.28 5.67
N GLN A 26 5.68 -3.86 5.83
CA GLN A 26 5.34 -2.72 6.66
C GLN A 26 3.93 -2.82 7.23
N MET A 27 3.69 -2.00 8.25
CA MET A 27 2.36 -1.53 8.63
C MET A 27 2.46 -0.04 8.94
N SER A 28 1.34 0.66 9.01
CA SER A 28 1.32 2.04 9.51
C SER A 28 0.28 2.23 10.59
N LEU A 29 0.61 3.02 11.59
CA LEU A 29 -0.27 3.38 12.69
C LEU A 29 -0.65 4.84 12.53
N VAL A 30 -1.95 5.12 12.57
CA VAL A 30 -2.49 6.47 12.40
C VAL A 30 -3.37 6.81 13.58
N ARG A 31 -3.12 7.96 14.20
CA ARG A 31 -3.93 8.48 15.31
C ARG A 31 -5.05 9.35 14.74
N LYS A 32 -6.28 9.09 15.19
CA LYS A 32 -7.46 9.91 14.90
C LYS A 32 -7.50 11.15 15.80
N PRO A 33 -8.22 12.22 15.38
CA PRO A 33 -8.42 13.41 16.22
C PRO A 33 -9.05 13.13 17.59
N ASP A 34 -9.84 12.04 17.72
CA ASP A 34 -10.45 11.59 18.97
C ASP A 34 -9.48 10.82 19.90
N GLY A 35 -8.21 10.68 19.50
CA GLY A 35 -7.16 9.99 20.26
C GLY A 35 -7.13 8.46 20.07
N THR A 36 -8.05 7.89 19.30
CA THR A 36 -8.02 6.48 18.92
C THR A 36 -7.10 6.24 17.73
N PHE A 37 -6.86 4.98 17.35
CA PHE A 37 -5.92 4.61 16.31
C PHE A 37 -6.48 3.62 15.29
N ILE A 38 -5.96 3.71 14.08
CA ILE A 38 -6.17 2.76 12.98
C ILE A 38 -4.81 2.20 12.55
N LEU A 39 -4.75 0.88 12.33
CA LEU A 39 -3.62 0.24 11.67
C LEU A 39 -3.93 0.04 10.19
N LEU A 40 -2.93 0.30 9.34
CA LEU A 40 -2.92 -0.01 7.92
C LEU A 40 -1.97 -1.21 7.72
N ASP A 41 -2.54 -2.27 7.17
CA ASP A 41 -1.99 -3.62 7.00
C ASP A 41 -1.59 -4.36 8.28
N SER A 42 -1.35 -5.65 8.09
CA SER A 42 -0.91 -6.58 9.13
C SER A 42 0.51 -7.02 8.88
N TYR A 43 1.31 -6.98 9.94
CA TYR A 43 2.65 -7.53 9.97
C TYR A 43 2.95 -8.09 11.37
N GLU A 44 3.70 -9.19 11.43
CA GLU A 44 4.17 -9.76 12.68
C GLU A 44 5.34 -8.94 13.24
N LEU A 45 5.08 -8.21 14.32
CA LEU A 45 6.01 -7.23 14.90
C LEU A 45 7.20 -7.89 15.60
N SER A 46 8.35 -7.21 15.59
CA SER A 46 9.41 -7.53 16.56
C SER A 46 8.96 -7.16 17.98
N ASP A 47 9.50 -7.85 18.99
CA ASP A 47 9.18 -7.59 20.41
C ASP A 47 9.26 -6.10 20.76
N SER A 48 10.34 -5.42 20.33
CA SER A 48 10.53 -3.99 20.58
C SER A 48 9.47 -3.10 19.90
N ALA A 49 9.06 -3.43 18.67
CA ALA A 49 8.05 -2.66 17.96
C ALA A 49 6.65 -2.89 18.55
N GLN A 50 6.38 -4.13 18.99
CA GLN A 50 5.15 -4.46 19.69
C GLN A 50 5.07 -3.74 21.05
N GLU A 51 6.13 -3.73 21.85
CA GLU A 51 6.18 -2.99 23.11
C GLU A 51 5.91 -1.49 22.90
N GLU A 52 6.55 -0.89 21.89
CA GLU A 52 6.37 0.53 21.54
C GLU A 52 4.92 0.83 21.11
N LEU A 53 4.36 -0.02 20.23
CA LEU A 53 2.96 0.09 19.78
C LEU A 53 1.98 -0.03 20.96
N MET A 54 2.19 -1.01 21.83
CA MET A 54 1.31 -1.25 22.99
C MET A 54 1.39 -0.10 23.99
N ALA A 55 2.58 0.44 24.26
CA ALA A 55 2.74 1.59 25.14
C ALA A 55 2.01 2.83 24.59
N LEU A 56 2.14 3.10 23.29
CA LEU A 56 1.52 4.25 22.62
C LEU A 56 -0.02 4.17 22.58
N THR A 57 -0.57 2.96 22.56
CA THR A 57 -2.01 2.69 22.32
C THR A 57 -2.76 2.17 23.55
N TYR A 58 -2.19 2.37 24.74
CA TYR A 58 -2.74 1.90 26.02
C TYR A 58 -3.04 0.40 26.01
N GLY A 59 -1.99 -0.40 25.77
CA GLY A 59 -2.07 -1.85 25.63
C GLY A 59 -2.90 -2.29 24.42
N GLY A 60 -2.91 -1.53 23.33
CA GLY A 60 -3.69 -1.83 22.12
C GLY A 60 -5.16 -1.41 22.18
N SER A 61 -5.70 -1.05 23.35
CA SER A 61 -7.13 -0.75 23.53
C SER A 61 -7.62 0.50 22.76
N LEU A 62 -6.71 1.41 22.40
CA LEU A 62 -7.02 2.58 21.58
C LEU A 62 -7.07 2.26 20.08
N ILE A 63 -6.57 1.10 19.63
CA ILE A 63 -6.65 0.66 18.23
C ILE A 63 -8.07 0.14 17.97
N LYS A 64 -8.79 0.77 17.04
CA LYS A 64 -10.19 0.47 16.75
C LYS A 64 -10.40 -0.40 15.52
N ALA A 65 -9.48 -0.34 14.56
CA ALA A 65 -9.52 -1.18 13.39
C ALA A 65 -8.11 -1.45 12.85
N VAL A 66 -7.99 -2.58 12.17
CA VAL A 66 -6.88 -2.93 11.28
C VAL A 66 -7.47 -3.02 9.87
N LEU A 67 -6.97 -2.20 8.95
CA LEU A 67 -7.38 -2.17 7.54
C LEU A 67 -6.31 -2.90 6.72
N ASN A 68 -6.60 -4.11 6.25
CA ASN A 68 -5.70 -4.88 5.40
C ASN A 68 -5.95 -4.53 3.93
N VAL A 69 -5.13 -3.63 3.39
CA VAL A 69 -5.40 -2.93 2.12
C VAL A 69 -4.80 -3.60 0.90
N HIS A 70 -3.85 -4.54 1.10
CA HIS A 70 -3.29 -5.33 0.00
C HIS A 70 -3.82 -6.78 0.00
N PRO A 71 -4.54 -7.24 -1.05
CA PRO A 71 -5.23 -8.55 -1.06
C PRO A 71 -4.36 -9.79 -0.80
N PHE A 72 -3.05 -9.68 -1.02
CA PHE A 72 -2.10 -10.79 -0.91
C PHE A 72 -1.26 -10.75 0.36
N HIS A 73 -1.42 -9.75 1.22
CA HIS A 73 -0.67 -9.64 2.49
C HIS A 73 -1.45 -10.29 3.64
N THR A 74 -1.77 -11.58 3.47
CA THR A 74 -2.71 -12.30 4.35
C THR A 74 -2.04 -13.02 5.53
N ILE A 75 -0.77 -13.38 5.40
CA ILE A 75 -0.09 -14.31 6.34
C ILE A 75 -0.05 -13.79 7.79
N HIS A 76 0.01 -12.47 7.97
CA HIS A 76 0.14 -11.83 9.28
C HIS A 76 -1.20 -11.44 9.92
N CYS A 77 -2.33 -11.57 9.21
CA CYS A 77 -3.64 -11.15 9.73
C CYS A 77 -4.04 -11.92 10.99
N LYS A 78 -3.70 -13.22 11.08
CA LYS A 78 -3.98 -14.04 12.26
C LYS A 78 -3.22 -13.53 13.49
N PHE A 79 -1.93 -13.22 13.34
CA PHE A 79 -1.12 -12.65 14.42
C PHE A 79 -1.72 -11.35 14.94
N MET A 80 -2.10 -10.45 14.04
CA MET A 80 -2.72 -9.18 14.41
C MET A 80 -4.06 -9.36 15.13
N GLN A 81 -4.86 -10.33 14.71
CA GLN A 81 -6.12 -10.66 15.39
C GLN A 81 -5.92 -11.23 16.80
N GLU A 82 -4.90 -12.08 17.00
CA GLU A 82 -4.57 -12.61 18.32
C GLU A 82 -4.05 -11.50 19.25
N MET A 83 -3.29 -10.56 18.70
CA MET A 83 -2.74 -9.42 19.44
C MET A 83 -3.80 -8.36 19.77
N LEU A 84 -4.78 -8.14 18.89
CA LEU A 84 -5.80 -7.09 19.01
C LEU A 84 -7.22 -7.67 18.82
N PRO A 85 -7.67 -8.61 19.65
CA PRO A 85 -8.93 -9.35 19.43
C PRO A 85 -10.18 -8.48 19.48
N HIS A 86 -10.08 -7.26 20.02
CA HIS A 86 -11.16 -6.27 20.11
C HIS A 86 -11.24 -5.32 18.90
N ALA A 87 -10.19 -5.22 18.09
CA ALA A 87 -10.16 -4.31 16.95
C ALA A 87 -10.99 -4.91 15.80
N ARG A 88 -11.67 -4.05 15.03
CA ARG A 88 -12.31 -4.48 13.79
C ARG A 88 -11.23 -4.96 12.82
N LEU A 89 -11.31 -6.21 12.38
CA LEU A 89 -10.41 -6.76 11.38
C LEU A 89 -11.07 -6.62 10.01
N ILE A 90 -10.74 -5.54 9.30
CA ILE A 90 -11.30 -5.24 7.98
C ILE A 90 -10.26 -5.62 6.95
N GLY A 91 -10.67 -6.37 5.93
CA GLY A 91 -9.77 -6.78 4.85
C GLY A 91 -10.48 -6.77 3.52
N THR A 92 -9.73 -7.14 2.49
CA THR A 92 -10.31 -7.35 1.16
C THR A 92 -11.12 -8.64 1.06
N ARG A 93 -11.95 -8.75 0.02
CA ARG A 93 -12.68 -9.99 -0.28
C ARG A 93 -11.76 -11.21 -0.37
N ARG A 94 -10.52 -11.04 -0.87
CA ARG A 94 -9.54 -12.14 -0.92
C ARG A 94 -9.14 -12.62 0.47
N HIS A 95 -8.96 -11.71 1.44
CA HIS A 95 -8.65 -12.08 2.81
C HIS A 95 -9.74 -12.97 3.42
N HIS A 96 -11.01 -12.63 3.20
CA HIS A 96 -12.14 -13.44 3.66
C HIS A 96 -12.15 -14.83 3.03
N GLN A 97 -11.80 -14.94 1.75
CA GLN A 97 -11.74 -16.22 1.04
C GLN A 97 -10.58 -17.11 1.52
N GLN A 98 -9.43 -16.51 1.80
CA GLN A 98 -8.20 -17.24 2.16
C GLN A 98 -8.14 -17.62 3.64
N MET A 99 -8.72 -16.80 4.50
CA MET A 99 -8.75 -17.00 5.94
C MET A 99 -10.19 -16.90 6.48
N PRO A 100 -11.12 -17.75 6.03
CA PRO A 100 -12.55 -17.63 6.36
C PRO A 100 -12.85 -17.83 7.85
N ASP A 101 -11.93 -18.46 8.59
CA ASP A 101 -12.08 -18.72 10.02
C ASP A 101 -11.70 -17.53 10.91
N LEU A 102 -11.06 -16.49 10.35
CA LEU A 102 -10.80 -15.27 11.11
C LEU A 102 -12.11 -14.47 11.27
N PRO A 103 -12.30 -13.76 12.40
CA PRO A 103 -13.49 -12.97 12.68
C PRO A 103 -13.44 -11.64 11.92
N TRP A 104 -13.42 -11.71 10.59
CA TRP A 104 -13.45 -10.53 9.73
C TRP A 104 -14.69 -9.69 10.00
N ASP A 105 -14.52 -8.37 10.00
CA ASP A 105 -15.63 -7.44 9.84
C ASP A 105 -16.33 -7.74 8.50
N PRO A 106 -17.67 -7.76 8.42
CA PRO A 106 -18.36 -8.00 7.15
C PRO A 106 -18.07 -6.96 6.06
N ALA A 107 -17.59 -5.76 6.42
CA ALA A 107 -17.20 -4.72 5.49
C ALA A 107 -15.89 -5.07 4.77
N LEU A 108 -15.80 -4.72 3.49
CA LEU A 108 -14.60 -4.92 2.67
C LEU A 108 -13.89 -3.60 2.43
N VAL A 109 -12.56 -3.57 2.55
CA VAL A 109 -11.79 -2.30 2.45
C VAL A 109 -11.79 -1.69 1.04
N GLU A 110 -12.00 -2.51 0.00
CA GLU A 110 -12.16 -2.06 -1.39
C GLU A 110 -13.54 -1.46 -1.69
N ASP A 111 -14.51 -1.60 -0.77
CA ASP A 111 -15.84 -1.02 -0.96
C ASP A 111 -15.84 0.48 -0.61
N PRO A 112 -16.40 1.36 -1.47
CA PRO A 112 -16.49 2.79 -1.20
C PRO A 112 -17.24 3.12 0.10
N ALA A 113 -18.23 2.30 0.48
CA ALA A 113 -18.98 2.49 1.72
C ALA A 113 -18.10 2.33 2.96
N THR A 114 -17.22 1.32 2.97
CA THR A 114 -16.25 1.10 4.06
C THR A 114 -15.24 2.23 4.12
N GLN A 115 -14.71 2.65 2.97
CA GLN A 115 -13.76 3.77 2.88
C GLN A 115 -14.37 5.08 3.43
N GLN A 116 -15.66 5.30 3.19
CA GLN A 116 -16.39 6.47 3.68
C GLN A 116 -16.45 6.55 5.22
N GLU A 117 -16.35 5.42 5.94
CA GLU A 117 -16.29 5.38 7.41
C GLU A 117 -15.00 6.04 7.95
N PHE A 118 -13.95 6.10 7.15
CA PHE A 118 -12.63 6.65 7.52
C PHE A 118 -12.29 7.94 6.77
N ALA A 119 -13.25 8.52 6.04
CA ALA A 119 -13.02 9.72 5.25
C ALA A 119 -12.68 10.96 6.09
N ASP A 120 -12.88 10.94 7.41
CA ASP A 120 -12.41 12.00 8.30
C ASP A 120 -10.88 12.10 8.35
N ILE A 121 -10.17 10.99 8.13
CA ILE A 121 -8.70 10.91 8.25
C ILE A 121 -7.98 10.40 7.01
N PHE A 122 -8.67 9.72 6.10
CA PHE A 122 -8.07 9.10 4.92
C PHE A 122 -8.69 9.54 3.59
N ASP A 123 -7.85 9.65 2.58
CA ASP A 123 -8.25 9.52 1.17
C ASP A 123 -7.82 8.13 0.68
N PHE A 124 -8.63 7.51 -0.17
CA PHE A 124 -8.37 6.18 -0.73
C PHE A 124 -8.25 6.24 -2.25
N SER A 125 -7.47 5.33 -2.83
CA SER A 125 -7.41 5.14 -4.28
C SER A 125 -7.13 3.69 -4.63
N ILE A 126 -7.78 3.17 -5.66
CA ILE A 126 -7.54 1.83 -6.20
C ILE A 126 -7.16 1.99 -7.68
N PRO A 127 -6.07 1.36 -8.15
CA PRO A 127 -5.70 1.38 -9.56
C PRO A 127 -6.84 0.94 -10.48
N ALA A 128 -7.05 1.71 -11.55
CA ALA A 128 -8.01 1.35 -12.62
C ALA A 128 -7.29 0.63 -13.77
N GLY A 129 -8.01 -0.22 -14.51
CA GLY A 129 -7.44 -0.92 -15.67
C GLY A 129 -6.55 -2.11 -15.34
N VAL A 130 -6.49 -2.51 -14.07
CA VAL A 130 -5.84 -3.73 -13.60
C VAL A 130 -6.82 -4.53 -12.75
N ASP A 131 -6.68 -5.85 -12.75
CA ASP A 131 -7.47 -6.69 -11.86
C ASP A 131 -7.05 -6.42 -10.40
N PHE A 132 -8.01 -5.98 -9.57
CA PHE A 132 -7.74 -5.76 -8.14
C PHE A 132 -7.36 -7.06 -7.41
N ILE A 133 -8.04 -8.15 -7.76
CA ILE A 133 -7.74 -9.51 -7.31
C ILE A 133 -7.66 -10.39 -8.57
N PRO A 134 -6.46 -10.56 -9.16
CA PRO A 134 -6.28 -11.40 -10.34
C PRO A 134 -6.41 -12.90 -10.00
N GLU A 135 -6.72 -13.71 -11.02
CA GLU A 135 -6.78 -15.18 -10.88
C GLU A 135 -5.40 -15.81 -10.67
N ASP A 136 -4.37 -15.26 -11.33
CA ASP A 136 -2.97 -15.67 -11.11
C ASP A 136 -2.46 -15.01 -9.83
N GLU A 137 -2.38 -15.78 -8.75
CA GLU A 137 -1.91 -15.29 -7.44
C GLU A 137 -0.46 -14.81 -7.43
N SER A 138 0.32 -15.12 -8.47
CA SER A 138 1.66 -14.58 -8.63
C SER A 138 1.66 -13.11 -9.07
N VAL A 139 0.50 -12.58 -9.49
CA VAL A 139 0.28 -11.18 -9.90
C VAL A 139 -0.40 -10.45 -8.73
N HIS A 140 0.26 -9.43 -8.19
CA HIS A 140 -0.24 -8.67 -7.05
C HIS A 140 0.14 -7.19 -7.21
N VAL A 141 -0.32 -6.60 -8.31
CA VAL A 141 0.06 -5.23 -8.69
C VAL A 141 -0.85 -4.16 -8.07
N SER A 142 -1.96 -4.56 -7.44
CA SER A 142 -3.02 -3.67 -7.00
C SER A 142 -3.30 -3.82 -5.51
N SER A 143 -3.35 -2.69 -4.82
CA SER A 143 -3.89 -2.52 -3.47
C SER A 143 -4.77 -1.29 -3.36
N VAL A 144 -5.50 -1.21 -2.24
CA VAL A 144 -6.10 0.06 -1.83
C VAL A 144 -4.99 0.96 -1.28
N MET A 145 -4.68 2.04 -2.00
CA MET A 145 -3.76 3.05 -1.52
C MET A 145 -4.47 3.94 -0.50
N VAL A 146 -3.78 4.28 0.59
CA VAL A 146 -4.34 5.11 1.66
C VAL A 146 -3.45 6.33 1.88
N ARG A 147 -4.03 7.52 1.79
CA ARG A 147 -3.35 8.78 2.12
C ARG A 147 -3.91 9.36 3.40
N HIS A 148 -3.04 9.61 4.38
CA HIS A 148 -3.43 10.32 5.59
C HIS A 148 -3.62 11.81 5.29
N ARG A 149 -4.84 12.32 5.51
CA ARG A 149 -5.25 13.66 5.04
C ARG A 149 -4.44 14.78 5.68
N GLU A 150 -4.16 14.66 6.98
CA GLU A 150 -3.45 15.71 7.74
C GLU A 150 -1.97 15.80 7.34
N SER A 151 -1.27 14.66 7.25
CA SER A 151 0.17 14.66 6.97
C SER A 151 0.51 14.54 5.48
N GLY A 152 -0.46 14.18 4.64
CA GLY A 152 -0.25 13.88 3.22
C GLY A 152 0.63 12.64 2.97
N ILE A 153 0.86 11.80 3.99
CA ILE A 153 1.68 10.59 3.86
C ILE A 153 0.84 9.50 3.21
N VAL A 154 1.41 8.82 2.21
CA VAL A 154 0.78 7.70 1.52
C VAL A 154 1.30 6.39 2.06
N HIS A 155 0.40 5.50 2.45
CA HIS A 155 0.66 4.07 2.65
C HIS A 155 0.25 3.31 1.38
N VAL A 156 1.18 2.56 0.83
CA VAL A 156 0.98 1.75 -0.37
C VAL A 156 1.86 0.52 -0.29
N ASP A 157 1.33 -0.62 -0.69
CA ASP A 157 2.14 -1.82 -0.84
C ASP A 157 2.67 -1.94 -2.28
N ASP A 158 2.30 -3.00 -2.98
CA ASP A 158 3.02 -3.43 -4.18
C ASP A 158 2.66 -2.61 -5.43
N THR A 159 1.61 -1.78 -5.36
CA THR A 159 1.20 -0.86 -6.43
C THR A 159 2.27 0.18 -6.75
N LEU A 160 2.92 0.74 -5.73
CA LEU A 160 4.04 1.65 -5.89
C LEU A 160 5.22 1.17 -5.06
N MET A 161 6.27 0.77 -5.75
CA MET A 161 7.49 0.23 -5.15
C MET A 161 8.60 1.27 -5.18
N PHE A 162 9.44 1.23 -4.16
CA PHE A 162 10.70 1.96 -4.16
C PHE A 162 11.79 1.03 -4.71
N MET A 163 12.34 1.29 -5.90
CA MET A 163 13.28 0.35 -6.53
C MET A 163 14.49 1.07 -7.14
N ASN A 164 15.65 0.39 -7.08
CA ASN A 164 16.80 0.75 -7.91
C ASN A 164 16.53 0.35 -9.36
N LEU A 165 16.97 1.16 -10.32
CA LEU A 165 16.96 0.79 -11.73
C LEU A 165 18.02 -0.28 -12.00
N PRO A 166 17.89 -1.10 -13.07
CA PRO A 166 18.94 -2.02 -13.48
C PRO A 166 20.21 -1.29 -13.95
N SER A 167 21.36 -1.86 -13.58
CA SER A 167 22.69 -1.24 -13.46
C SER A 167 23.42 -0.72 -14.72
N LEU A 168 22.77 -0.58 -15.87
CA LEU A 168 23.38 0.05 -17.06
C LEU A 168 22.95 1.50 -17.30
N ILE A 169 21.80 1.93 -16.75
CA ILE A 169 21.25 3.29 -16.92
C ILE A 169 21.67 4.23 -15.76
N ASP A 170 22.12 3.66 -14.64
CA ASP A 170 22.37 4.33 -13.35
C ASP A 170 23.55 5.32 -13.28
N LYS A 171 24.34 5.47 -14.35
CA LYS A 171 25.57 6.29 -14.25
C LYS A 171 25.33 7.79 -14.14
N LEU A 172 24.09 8.28 -14.36
CA LEU A 172 23.78 9.72 -14.37
C LEU A 172 22.73 10.18 -13.35
N LEU A 173 21.89 9.30 -12.79
CA LEU A 173 20.85 9.69 -11.83
C LEU A 173 21.02 8.92 -10.52
N PRO A 174 21.29 9.60 -9.40
CA PRO A 174 21.52 8.91 -8.13
C PRO A 174 20.20 8.52 -7.47
N GLY A 175 20.06 7.22 -7.20
CA GLY A 175 19.17 6.69 -6.17
C GLY A 175 17.94 5.93 -6.66
N PRO A 176 17.37 5.07 -5.79
CA PRO A 176 16.10 4.39 -6.04
C PRO A 176 14.97 5.39 -6.32
N LYS A 177 14.03 4.99 -7.17
CA LYS A 177 12.90 5.81 -7.61
C LYS A 177 11.57 5.11 -7.32
N LEU A 178 10.50 5.88 -7.26
CA LEU A 178 9.13 5.33 -7.21
C LEU A 178 8.79 4.69 -8.57
N ARG A 179 8.23 3.48 -8.55
CA ARG A 179 7.93 2.68 -9.74
C ARG A 179 6.64 1.89 -9.56
N PHE A 180 5.93 1.65 -10.66
CA PHE A 180 4.87 0.65 -10.66
C PHE A 180 5.44 -0.77 -10.61
N HIS A 181 4.59 -1.72 -10.22
CA HIS A 181 4.98 -3.11 -10.07
C HIS A 181 5.55 -3.72 -11.37
N PRO A 182 6.66 -4.48 -11.34
CA PRO A 182 7.25 -5.09 -12.54
C PRO A 182 6.32 -6.01 -13.33
N LYS A 183 5.35 -6.64 -12.66
CA LYS A 183 4.30 -7.47 -13.27
C LYS A 183 3.09 -6.69 -13.79
N LEU A 184 3.18 -5.37 -13.99
CA LEU A 184 2.05 -4.58 -14.49
C LEU A 184 1.44 -5.16 -15.77
N ALA A 185 2.27 -5.65 -16.69
CA ALA A 185 1.82 -6.30 -17.93
C ALA A 185 0.82 -7.44 -17.68
N ASP A 186 1.08 -8.26 -16.66
CA ASP A 186 0.27 -9.43 -16.31
C ASP A 186 -1.00 -9.02 -15.53
N GLY A 187 -0.96 -7.89 -14.83
CA GLY A 187 -2.08 -7.37 -14.04
C GLY A 187 -3.06 -6.50 -14.81
N LEU A 188 -2.67 -5.97 -15.98
CA LEU A 188 -3.57 -5.19 -16.84
C LEU A 188 -4.74 -6.07 -17.32
N GLU A 189 -5.96 -5.55 -17.18
CA GLU A 189 -7.16 -6.25 -17.62
C GLU A 189 -7.08 -6.51 -19.13
N LYS A 190 -7.41 -7.73 -19.57
CA LYS A 190 -7.33 -8.15 -20.99
C LYS A 190 -8.48 -7.60 -21.83
N ARG A 191 -8.64 -6.28 -21.84
CA ARG A 191 -9.69 -5.56 -22.56
C ARG A 191 -9.17 -4.25 -23.14
N ALA A 192 -9.91 -3.72 -24.11
CA ALA A 192 -9.66 -2.39 -24.65
C ALA A 192 -9.75 -1.31 -23.56
N GLY A 193 -8.88 -0.30 -23.65
CA GLY A 193 -8.86 0.87 -22.76
C GLY A 193 -8.26 0.64 -21.37
N ALA A 194 -7.86 -0.58 -20.98
CA ALA A 194 -7.33 -0.84 -19.64
C ALA A 194 -6.03 -0.04 -19.36
N ALA A 195 -5.13 0.03 -20.33
CA ALA A 195 -3.93 0.87 -20.23
C ALA A 195 -4.24 2.37 -20.12
N ASP A 196 -5.31 2.84 -20.79
CA ASP A 196 -5.74 4.24 -20.72
C ASP A 196 -6.34 4.57 -19.35
N ASP A 197 -7.17 3.67 -18.81
CA ASP A 197 -7.73 3.78 -17.47
C ASP A 197 -6.62 3.85 -16.41
N TYR A 198 -5.57 3.02 -16.54
CA TYR A 198 -4.43 3.03 -15.63
C TYR A 198 -3.66 4.36 -15.68
N ILE A 199 -3.41 4.90 -16.89
CA ILE A 199 -2.75 6.19 -17.05
C ILE A 199 -3.61 7.32 -16.48
N ALA A 200 -4.93 7.30 -16.75
CA ALA A 200 -5.85 8.32 -16.27
C ALA A 200 -5.96 8.30 -14.74
N TRP A 201 -5.98 7.11 -14.14
CA TRP A 201 -5.92 6.92 -12.69
C TRP A 201 -4.61 7.50 -12.12
N ALA A 202 -3.45 7.09 -12.64
CA ALA A 202 -2.15 7.55 -12.14
C ALA A 202 -2.00 9.07 -12.24
N LYS A 203 -2.44 9.67 -13.36
CA LYS A 203 -2.44 11.14 -13.53
C LYS A 203 -3.40 11.84 -12.58
N SER A 204 -4.53 11.21 -12.25
CA SER A 204 -5.46 11.76 -11.26
C SER A 204 -4.88 11.69 -9.86
N LEU A 205 -4.30 10.56 -9.49
CA LEU A 205 -3.57 10.39 -8.24
C LEU A 205 -2.47 11.43 -8.06
N ALA A 206 -1.63 11.63 -9.09
CA ALA A 206 -0.57 12.63 -9.11
C ALA A 206 -1.07 14.06 -8.84
N ARG A 207 -2.22 14.40 -9.40
CA ARG A 207 -2.86 15.72 -9.23
C ARG A 207 -3.53 15.85 -7.87
N ASP A 208 -4.31 14.87 -7.48
CA ASP A 208 -5.18 14.94 -6.32
C ASP A 208 -4.37 14.79 -5.02
N TRP A 209 -3.21 14.10 -5.06
CA TRP A 209 -2.29 13.92 -3.94
C TRP A 209 -0.95 14.66 -4.14
N ALA A 210 -0.94 15.76 -4.89
CA ALA A 210 0.26 16.47 -5.34
C ALA A 210 1.18 16.99 -4.21
N ASP A 211 0.62 17.22 -3.02
CA ASP A 211 1.33 17.71 -1.83
C ASP A 211 2.00 16.58 -1.02
N THR A 212 1.84 15.32 -1.40
CA THR A 212 2.49 14.15 -0.78
C THR A 212 4.01 14.34 -0.71
N LYS A 213 4.58 14.12 0.48
CA LYS A 213 6.04 14.20 0.73
C LYS A 213 6.68 12.89 1.14
N ILE A 214 5.88 11.92 1.57
CA ILE A 214 6.36 10.62 2.03
C ILE A 214 5.43 9.54 1.51
N VAL A 215 6.02 8.49 0.93
CA VAL A 215 5.33 7.28 0.48
C VAL A 215 5.96 6.10 1.21
N CYS A 216 5.18 5.43 2.04
CA CYS A 216 5.54 4.20 2.72
C CYS A 216 5.21 3.03 1.79
N ALA A 217 6.21 2.48 1.09
CA ALA A 217 6.08 1.38 0.14
C ALA A 217 6.39 0.02 0.79
N ALA A 218 5.67 -1.06 0.48
CA ALA A 218 5.94 -2.40 1.05
C ALA A 218 7.41 -2.78 0.91
N HIS A 219 7.89 -2.65 -0.33
CA HIS A 219 9.22 -3.04 -0.70
C HIS A 219 10.21 -1.88 -0.66
N ASN A 220 11.36 -2.17 -0.03
CA ASN A 220 12.56 -1.33 0.05
C ASN A 220 12.47 0.01 0.81
N GLY A 221 11.32 0.37 1.40
CA GLY A 221 11.28 1.34 2.50
C GLY A 221 10.38 2.55 2.33
N ILE A 222 10.74 3.63 3.03
CA ILE A 222 10.03 4.90 3.06
C ILE A 222 10.65 5.84 2.03
N PHE A 223 9.91 6.15 0.99
CA PHE A 223 10.32 7.11 -0.03
C PHE A 223 10.01 8.54 0.43
N ARG A 224 11.06 9.37 0.58
CA ARG A 224 10.95 10.77 0.99
C ARG A 224 11.25 11.67 -0.19
N LEU A 225 10.25 12.46 -0.60
CA LEU A 225 10.38 13.39 -1.72
C LEU A 225 11.16 14.63 -1.27
N THR A 226 12.45 14.67 -1.59
CA THR A 226 13.39 15.73 -1.16
C THR A 226 13.77 16.71 -2.27
N GLY A 227 13.47 16.40 -3.53
CA GLY A 227 13.80 17.25 -4.69
C GLY A 227 12.78 17.24 -5.82
N GLU A 228 11.92 16.21 -5.89
CA GLU A 228 10.83 16.10 -6.85
C GLU A 228 9.46 16.21 -6.15
N THR A 229 8.42 16.55 -6.91
CA THR A 229 7.04 16.48 -6.45
C THR A 229 6.47 15.08 -6.62
N PHE A 230 5.38 14.76 -5.91
CA PHE A 230 4.70 13.48 -6.10
C PHE A 230 4.21 13.30 -7.54
N ALA A 231 3.76 14.37 -8.18
CA ALA A 231 3.37 14.34 -9.58
C ALA A 231 4.53 13.98 -10.51
N GLN A 232 5.71 14.54 -10.29
CA GLN A 232 6.92 14.19 -11.05
C GLN A 232 7.30 12.71 -10.84
N ALA A 233 7.28 12.23 -9.60
CA ALA A 233 7.59 10.83 -9.29
C ALA A 233 6.62 9.85 -9.99
N ILE A 234 5.32 10.18 -10.03
CA ILE A 234 4.31 9.37 -10.74
C ILE A 234 4.47 9.46 -12.26
N GLU A 235 4.79 10.64 -12.80
CA GLU A 235 5.08 10.81 -14.23
C GLU A 235 6.28 9.97 -14.66
N GLU A 236 7.38 10.00 -13.91
CA GLU A 236 8.54 9.15 -14.16
C GLU A 236 8.21 7.65 -14.03
N ALA A 237 7.34 7.27 -13.08
CA ALA A 237 6.89 5.89 -12.95
C ALA A 237 6.06 5.45 -14.17
N LEU A 238 5.22 6.33 -14.72
CA LEU A 238 4.46 6.08 -15.96
C LEU A 238 5.38 5.96 -17.18
N GLU A 239 6.38 6.84 -17.30
CA GLU A 239 7.38 6.77 -18.37
C GLU A 239 8.13 5.43 -18.34
N ALA A 240 8.48 4.94 -17.15
CA ALA A 240 9.18 3.67 -16.98
C ALA A 240 8.39 2.44 -17.45
N VAL A 241 7.05 2.53 -17.54
CA VAL A 241 6.17 1.44 -18.00
C VAL A 241 5.45 1.78 -19.31
N ALA A 242 5.87 2.85 -20.01
CA ALA A 242 5.20 3.34 -21.21
C ALA A 242 5.13 2.29 -22.32
N ASP A 243 6.21 1.53 -22.54
CA ASP A 243 6.25 0.45 -23.54
C ASP A 243 5.29 -0.67 -23.18
N THR A 244 5.23 -1.07 -21.90
CA THR A 244 4.27 -2.08 -21.41
C THR A 244 2.82 -1.66 -21.68
N LEU A 245 2.48 -0.39 -21.41
CA LEU A 245 1.15 0.14 -21.65
C LEU A 245 0.84 0.27 -23.16
N ALA A 246 1.83 0.61 -23.98
CA ALA A 246 1.68 0.70 -25.43
C ALA A 246 1.49 -0.69 -26.08
N ASP A 247 2.25 -1.69 -25.64
CA ASP A 247 2.11 -3.08 -26.10
C ASP A 247 0.75 -3.67 -25.72
N HIS A 248 0.25 -3.34 -24.54
CA HIS A 248 -1.10 -3.72 -24.12
C HIS A 248 -2.17 -3.12 -25.06
N ARG A 249 -2.14 -1.80 -25.32
CA ARG A 249 -3.05 -1.14 -26.28
C ARG A 249 -3.01 -1.81 -27.65
N LYS A 250 -1.80 -2.08 -28.17
CA LYS A 250 -1.63 -2.75 -29.47
C LYS A 250 -2.28 -4.13 -29.51
N THR A 251 -2.29 -4.84 -28.39
CA THR A 251 -2.80 -6.21 -28.27
C THR A 251 -4.31 -6.26 -28.04
N TYR A 252 -4.85 -5.38 -27.19
CA TYR A 252 -6.22 -5.48 -26.69
C TYR A 252 -7.16 -4.34 -27.11
N GLY A 253 -6.64 -3.25 -27.71
CA GLY A 253 -7.42 -2.09 -28.14
C GLY A 253 -7.10 -0.84 -27.33
#